data_AF-A0AAW4NDV5-F1
#
_entry.id   AF-A0AAW4NDV5-F1
#
_cell.length_a   1.000
_cell.length_b   1.000
_cell.length_c   1.000
_cell.angle_alpha   90.00
_cell.angle_beta   90.00
_cell.angle_gamma   90.00
#
_symmetry.space_group_name_H-M   'P 1'
#
loop_
_entity.id
_entity.type
_entity.pdbx_description
1 polymer ?
#
loop_
_entity_poly.entity_id
_entity_poly.type
_entity_poly.pdbx_seq_one_letter_code
_entity_poly.pdbx_strand_id
1 'polypeptide(L)'
;MKRTTIHISAAIALLLGLAACTQDEAGFLPEGAEGRSIVFTATGLNPAATATAGTRAPVDGNWEDVQSVAVLMDGKVKAYDVTPSTVDNTSATLTSTDPYYWTNHNDITVTAWWPYTAGKTTPPAVKVKANQSTQKDFEGSDLIVADGQTVTYGSPTLRFTHRTARVTIILTDYTEGLASVQLTGLSTEGDNPDIITPYDKGSNTYTAIVAPQSVAAGTTFIVCTFTNGKTFVYKMKNATDWQAGGEYTYTVSLAAAKDLGYTIESDGSYTVTSADGLMNIAKLVNGGKTDINITLDTDIDLTGKNWTPIGTSFSNKYTGTFDGGGHTIKGLTVTTNDQFVGLFGSIGYAGTVKNVMMEDVQITSNRSSGFAGGVAGYSDGTIENCSVSGSVSGTVYVGGVVGAQWNGSITGCSSSATVKGTVYVGGVAGQTNSSATLTACYATGNVIIEIAPKKNISGGGLVGMNGGKGVRACYATGNVTSTGSSTGNVHIFGLLGDNYTTVTACYWKNNQERGYNTAPESTKVDGTYVTWQNAVDAMNRALQNVGSEWRYELKGALPTLRKP
;
A
#
# COMPACT_ATOMS: atom_id res chain seq x y z
N MET A 1 23.24 -37.47 -55.84
CA MET A 1 21.85 -37.69 -55.35
C MET A 1 21.05 -36.50 -55.84
N LYS A 2 20.22 -36.65 -56.90
CA LYS A 2 18.79 -37.06 -56.87
C LYS A 2 17.97 -36.11 -55.96
N ARG A 3 16.96 -35.35 -56.40
CA ARG A 3 16.05 -35.43 -57.56
C ARG A 3 15.51 -34.04 -57.94
N THR A 4 15.32 -33.86 -59.24
CA THR A 4 14.45 -32.91 -59.94
C THR A 4 12.97 -33.31 -59.81
N THR A 5 12.04 -32.35 -59.80
CA THR A 5 10.72 -32.48 -60.47
C THR A 5 10.19 -31.08 -60.86
N ILE A 6 9.74 -30.97 -62.11
CA ILE A 6 9.10 -29.84 -62.81
C ILE A 6 7.67 -30.30 -63.18
N HIS A 7 6.68 -29.39 -63.26
CA HIS A 7 5.54 -29.34 -64.21
C HIS A 7 4.87 -27.93 -64.04
N ILE A 8 4.87 -26.95 -64.96
CA ILE A 8 4.31 -26.71 -66.32
C ILE A 8 2.76 -26.65 -66.41
N SER A 9 2.29 -25.57 -67.08
CA SER A 9 1.07 -25.40 -67.92
C SER A 9 -0.09 -24.68 -67.23
N ALA A 10 -0.86 -23.74 -67.82
CA ALA A 10 -0.95 -23.02 -69.10
C ALA A 10 -2.03 -21.91 -68.85
N ALA A 11 -2.39 -20.92 -69.68
CA ALA A 11 -2.22 -20.65 -71.09
C ALA A 11 -2.76 -19.21 -71.37
N ILE A 12 -2.16 -18.53 -72.36
CA ILE A 12 -2.83 -17.82 -73.50
C ILE A 12 -3.82 -16.67 -73.17
N ALA A 13 -3.92 -15.55 -73.88
CA ALA A 13 -3.17 -14.73 -74.82
C ALA A 13 -4.22 -13.74 -75.36
N LEU A 14 -3.90 -12.45 -75.52
CA LEU A 14 -4.15 -11.77 -76.78
C LEU A 14 -3.20 -10.59 -76.95
N LEU A 15 -2.80 -10.42 -78.20
CA LEU A 15 -1.59 -9.83 -78.72
C LEU A 15 -2.00 -8.65 -79.64
N LEU A 16 -1.03 -7.77 -79.92
CA LEU A 16 -0.92 -6.85 -81.07
C LEU A 16 -1.59 -5.48 -80.92
N GLY A 17 -0.92 -4.35 -81.20
CA GLY A 17 0.43 -4.20 -81.71
C GLY A 17 0.83 -2.73 -81.95
N LEU A 18 2.15 -2.54 -82.03
CA LEU A 18 2.88 -1.61 -82.91
C LEU A 18 2.43 -0.15 -82.96
N ALA A 19 3.25 0.76 -82.40
CA ALA A 19 4.24 1.52 -83.19
C ALA A 19 4.68 2.76 -82.40
N ALA A 20 5.98 2.85 -82.16
CA ALA A 20 6.64 4.13 -81.91
C ALA A 20 6.69 4.92 -83.23
N CYS A 21 6.34 6.20 -83.20
CA CYS A 21 6.92 7.29 -84.01
C CYS A 21 6.28 8.61 -83.55
N THR A 22 7.06 9.43 -82.84
CA THR A 22 7.61 10.73 -83.28
C THR A 22 6.67 11.90 -83.06
N GLN A 23 7.15 12.85 -82.24
CA GLN A 23 6.80 14.27 -82.31
C GLN A 23 6.78 14.71 -83.79
N ASP A 24 5.73 15.36 -84.25
CA ASP A 24 5.70 16.83 -84.25
C ASP A 24 4.32 17.36 -84.66
N GLU A 25 4.03 18.55 -84.13
CA GLU A 25 3.05 19.53 -84.62
C GLU A 25 1.56 19.15 -84.71
N ALA A 26 0.83 19.45 -83.64
CA ALA A 26 -0.50 20.06 -83.76
C ALA A 26 -0.84 20.89 -82.52
N GLY A 27 -0.65 22.21 -82.64
CA GLY A 27 -1.44 23.20 -81.91
C GLY A 27 -1.01 23.50 -80.47
N PHE A 28 -0.13 24.49 -80.33
CA PHE A 28 -0.22 25.43 -79.21
C PHE A 28 -1.66 25.95 -79.09
N LEU A 29 -2.42 25.38 -78.16
CA LEU A 29 -3.36 26.15 -77.37
C LEU A 29 -2.57 26.61 -76.13
N PRO A 30 -2.55 27.90 -75.76
CA PRO A 30 -2.13 28.24 -74.42
C PRO A 30 -3.12 27.50 -73.50
N GLU A 31 -2.63 26.56 -72.69
CA GLU A 31 -3.42 26.00 -71.61
C GLU A 31 -3.70 27.18 -70.66
N GLY A 32 -4.84 27.84 -70.89
CA GLY A 32 -5.23 29.02 -70.15
C GLY A 32 -5.31 28.64 -68.68
N ALA A 33 -4.45 29.25 -67.87
CA ALA A 33 -4.39 29.09 -66.42
C ALA A 33 -5.61 29.69 -65.69
N GLU A 34 -6.78 29.73 -66.32
CA GLU A 34 -7.96 30.44 -65.83
C GLU A 34 -9.08 29.43 -65.54
N GLY A 35 -9.30 29.12 -64.25
CA GLY A 35 -10.52 28.46 -63.79
C GLY A 35 -10.40 27.01 -63.28
N ARG A 36 -9.19 26.48 -63.04
CA ARG A 36 -9.05 25.18 -62.33
C ARG A 36 -9.23 25.36 -60.82
N SER A 37 -10.16 24.63 -60.21
CA SER A 37 -10.39 24.64 -58.77
C SER A 37 -9.19 24.06 -58.01
N ILE A 38 -8.79 24.70 -56.93
CA ILE A 38 -7.72 24.22 -56.07
C ILE A 38 -8.29 23.17 -55.12
N VAL A 39 -7.84 21.92 -55.29
CA VAL A 39 -8.07 20.82 -54.35
C VAL A 39 -6.76 20.65 -53.57
N PHE A 40 -6.79 20.72 -52.25
CA PHE A 40 -5.56 20.58 -51.47
C PHE A 40 -5.37 19.16 -50.97
N THR A 41 -4.12 18.73 -50.88
CA THR A 41 -3.72 17.57 -50.09
C THR A 41 -3.26 18.07 -48.73
N ALA A 42 -3.97 17.71 -47.66
CA ALA A 42 -3.59 18.02 -46.29
C ALA A 42 -2.75 16.90 -45.68
N THR A 43 -1.68 17.28 -44.98
CA THR A 43 -0.70 16.39 -44.36
C THR A 43 -0.27 16.95 -43.00
N GLY A 44 0.62 16.26 -42.27
CA GLY A 44 1.35 16.84 -41.14
C GLY A 44 0.92 16.40 -39.75
N LEU A 45 -0.18 15.67 -39.62
CA LEU A 45 -0.68 15.17 -38.32
C LEU A 45 0.10 13.96 -37.77
N ASN A 46 1.14 13.47 -38.45
CA ASN A 46 1.86 12.25 -38.06
C ASN A 46 2.59 12.36 -36.70
N PRO A 47 2.24 11.58 -35.66
CA PRO A 47 3.06 11.39 -34.48
C PRO A 47 4.02 10.24 -34.78
N ALA A 48 5.32 10.46 -34.64
CA ALA A 48 6.28 9.38 -34.80
C ALA A 48 6.04 8.26 -33.75
N ALA A 49 5.32 7.20 -34.12
CA ALA A 49 5.49 5.80 -33.73
C ALA A 49 4.23 4.96 -34.04
N THR A 50 4.44 3.75 -34.56
CA THR A 50 3.47 2.65 -34.67
C THR A 50 2.55 2.51 -33.45
N ALA A 51 1.30 2.98 -33.57
CA ALA A 51 0.21 2.67 -32.64
C ALA A 51 -0.79 1.72 -33.32
N THR A 52 -1.19 0.67 -32.60
CA THR A 52 -2.18 -0.32 -33.06
C THR A 52 -3.57 0.32 -33.10
N ALA A 53 -4.35 -0.05 -34.12
CA ALA A 53 -5.61 0.58 -34.52
C ALA A 53 -6.60 0.89 -33.37
N GLY A 54 -7.01 2.17 -33.30
CA GLY A 54 -8.12 2.70 -32.51
C GLY A 54 -8.39 4.15 -32.93
N THR A 55 -9.61 4.40 -33.40
CA THR A 55 -10.19 5.66 -33.96
C THR A 55 -9.76 6.94 -33.21
N ARG A 56 -9.20 7.97 -33.89
CA ARG A 56 -8.79 9.29 -33.31
C ARG A 56 -8.17 10.27 -34.33
N ALA A 57 -8.88 11.30 -34.82
CA ALA A 57 -8.21 12.39 -35.55
C ALA A 57 -7.37 13.33 -34.71
N PRO A 58 -7.88 13.95 -33.64
CA PRO A 58 -7.26 15.22 -33.24
C PRO A 58 -6.01 15.02 -32.39
N VAL A 59 -5.59 13.78 -32.16
CA VAL A 59 -4.61 13.46 -31.13
C VAL A 59 -3.66 12.33 -31.52
N ASP A 60 -4.11 11.32 -32.27
CA ASP A 60 -3.24 10.22 -32.72
C ASP A 60 -2.84 10.37 -34.19
N GLY A 61 -3.14 11.53 -34.79
CA GLY A 61 -2.52 11.98 -36.01
C GLY A 61 -3.13 11.48 -37.32
N ASN A 62 -4.43 11.19 -37.28
CA ASN A 62 -5.23 10.89 -38.47
C ASN A 62 -6.27 12.02 -38.71
N TRP A 63 -7.06 11.93 -39.77
CA TRP A 63 -8.05 12.96 -40.13
C TRP A 63 -9.52 12.56 -39.84
N GLU A 64 -9.76 11.40 -39.20
CA GLU A 64 -11.09 10.92 -38.77
C GLU A 64 -11.79 11.85 -37.75
N ASP A 65 -12.87 12.53 -38.13
CA ASP A 65 -13.66 13.52 -37.33
C ASP A 65 -13.30 15.00 -37.56
N VAL A 66 -12.27 15.28 -38.37
CA VAL A 66 -12.07 16.61 -38.94
C VAL A 66 -13.01 16.74 -40.13
N GLN A 67 -14.15 17.42 -39.95
CA GLN A 67 -15.17 17.54 -41.02
C GLN A 67 -14.84 18.61 -42.05
N SER A 68 -14.41 19.80 -41.60
CA SER A 68 -14.10 20.93 -42.49
C SER A 68 -13.04 21.86 -41.90
N VAL A 69 -12.15 22.36 -42.74
CA VAL A 69 -11.11 23.34 -42.40
C VAL A 69 -11.45 24.71 -43.01
N ALA A 70 -10.92 25.77 -42.41
CA ALA A 70 -10.92 27.09 -43.02
C ALA A 70 -9.70 27.23 -43.94
N VAL A 71 -9.85 27.83 -45.12
CA VAL A 71 -8.73 28.18 -46.02
C VAL A 71 -8.79 29.68 -46.33
N LEU A 72 -7.75 30.40 -45.91
CA LEU A 72 -7.52 31.82 -46.12
C LEU A 72 -6.56 32.02 -47.29
N MET A 73 -7.05 32.70 -48.33
CA MET A 73 -6.28 33.19 -49.46
C MET A 73 -6.80 34.57 -49.86
N ASP A 74 -5.90 35.49 -50.21
CA ASP A 74 -6.23 36.84 -50.68
C ASP A 74 -7.22 37.60 -49.77
N GLY A 75 -7.09 37.42 -48.46
CA GLY A 75 -7.94 38.07 -47.44
C GLY A 75 -9.37 37.52 -47.32
N LYS A 76 -9.72 36.46 -48.05
CA LYS A 76 -11.01 35.78 -47.95
C LYS A 76 -10.83 34.43 -47.27
N VAL A 77 -11.87 33.94 -46.60
CA VAL A 77 -11.88 32.61 -45.97
C VAL A 77 -12.97 31.77 -46.63
N LYS A 78 -12.63 30.55 -47.02
CA LYS A 78 -13.58 29.57 -47.54
C LYS A 78 -13.49 28.27 -46.75
N ALA A 79 -14.62 27.59 -46.59
CA ALA A 79 -14.67 26.29 -45.96
C ALA A 79 -14.27 25.22 -46.97
N TYR A 80 -13.45 24.27 -46.53
CA TYR A 80 -13.08 23.09 -47.29
C TYR A 80 -13.45 21.84 -46.50
N ASP A 81 -14.26 20.98 -47.10
CA ASP A 81 -14.63 19.68 -46.58
C ASP A 81 -13.41 18.75 -46.63
N VAL A 82 -13.25 17.96 -45.58
CA VAL A 82 -12.09 17.09 -45.39
C VAL A 82 -12.51 15.66 -45.68
N THR A 83 -11.82 15.03 -46.61
CA THR A 83 -11.99 13.60 -46.92
C THR A 83 -10.71 12.86 -46.54
N PRO A 84 -10.67 12.16 -45.39
CA PRO A 84 -9.51 11.38 -44.97
C PRO A 84 -9.12 10.32 -46.01
N SER A 85 -7.82 10.14 -46.21
CA SER A 85 -7.29 9.05 -47.04
C SER A 85 -7.47 7.72 -46.33
N THR A 86 -8.10 6.75 -47.00
CA THR A 86 -8.25 5.37 -46.52
C THR A 86 -7.03 4.50 -46.80
N VAL A 87 -6.04 5.04 -47.54
CA VAL A 87 -4.84 4.31 -47.98
C VAL A 87 -3.68 4.52 -47.02
N ASP A 88 -3.40 5.76 -46.65
CA ASP A 88 -2.27 6.12 -45.78
C ASP A 88 -2.68 6.54 -44.36
N ASN A 89 -3.99 6.77 -44.13
CA ASN A 89 -4.60 7.26 -42.88
C ASN A 89 -3.92 8.50 -42.26
N THR A 90 -3.07 9.21 -42.99
CA THR A 90 -2.23 10.32 -42.49
C THR A 90 -2.37 11.58 -43.34
N SER A 91 -3.03 11.47 -44.49
CA SER A 91 -3.42 12.59 -45.34
C SER A 91 -4.93 12.71 -45.48
N ALA A 92 -5.38 13.87 -45.97
CA ALA A 92 -6.75 14.10 -46.38
C ALA A 92 -6.81 14.93 -47.66
N THR A 93 -7.86 14.72 -48.45
CA THR A 93 -8.18 15.59 -49.58
C THR A 93 -9.13 16.68 -49.10
N LEU A 94 -8.81 17.94 -49.40
CA LEU A 94 -9.64 19.09 -49.07
C LEU A 94 -10.34 19.58 -50.34
N THR A 95 -11.66 19.51 -50.34
CA THR A 95 -12.52 19.99 -51.44
C THR A 95 -13.48 21.06 -50.94
N SER A 96 -14.05 21.86 -51.84
CA SER A 96 -15.04 22.87 -51.45
C SER A 96 -16.10 23.00 -52.54
N THR A 97 -17.32 23.34 -52.13
CA THR A 97 -18.42 23.70 -53.05
C THR A 97 -18.25 25.12 -53.61
N ASP A 98 -17.42 25.95 -52.99
CA ASP A 98 -16.95 27.24 -53.49
C ASP A 98 -15.41 27.28 -53.39
N PRO A 99 -14.66 26.58 -54.25
CA PRO A 99 -13.20 26.51 -54.11
C PRO A 99 -12.52 27.82 -54.52
N TYR A 100 -11.26 27.98 -54.12
CA TYR A 100 -10.35 28.90 -54.81
C TYR A 100 -10.00 28.35 -56.18
N TYR A 101 -9.61 29.24 -57.09
CA TYR A 101 -9.22 28.89 -58.44
C TYR A 101 -7.82 29.42 -58.72
N TRP A 102 -7.03 28.64 -59.45
CA TRP A 102 -5.78 29.13 -60.01
C TRP A 102 -6.08 30.24 -61.03
N THR A 103 -5.39 31.37 -60.89
CA THR A 103 -5.44 32.52 -61.81
C THR A 103 -4.18 32.62 -62.69
N ASN A 104 -3.12 31.91 -62.30
CA ASN A 104 -1.86 31.72 -63.01
C ASN A 104 -1.12 30.51 -62.41
N HIS A 105 0.08 30.19 -62.91
CA HIS A 105 0.91 29.08 -62.41
C HIS A 105 1.94 29.52 -61.36
N ASN A 106 1.77 30.69 -60.75
CA ASN A 106 2.66 31.13 -59.67
C ASN A 106 2.29 30.47 -58.35
N ASP A 107 3.27 30.40 -57.46
CA ASP A 107 3.02 29.97 -56.09
C ASP A 107 2.07 30.94 -55.37
N ILE A 108 1.22 30.38 -54.51
CA ILE A 108 0.27 31.13 -53.68
C ILE A 108 0.63 30.93 -52.21
N THR A 109 0.29 31.92 -51.37
CA THR A 109 0.41 31.80 -49.91
C THR A 109 -0.94 31.43 -49.33
N VAL A 110 -1.00 30.36 -48.55
CA VAL A 110 -2.23 29.82 -48.02
C VAL A 110 -2.10 29.64 -46.51
N THR A 111 -3.11 30.12 -45.78
CA THR A 111 -3.28 29.79 -44.37
C THR A 111 -4.51 28.94 -44.20
N ALA A 112 -4.44 27.85 -43.44
CA ALA A 112 -5.59 27.01 -43.15
C ALA A 112 -5.61 26.57 -41.69
N TRP A 113 -6.81 26.36 -41.12
CA TRP A 113 -6.94 25.92 -39.72
C TRP A 113 -8.21 25.12 -39.45
N TRP A 114 -8.18 24.38 -38.34
CA TRP A 114 -9.33 23.71 -37.75
C TRP A 114 -9.34 23.92 -36.23
N PRO A 115 -10.51 24.14 -35.61
CA PRO A 115 -11.86 24.08 -36.20
C PRO A 115 -12.23 25.30 -37.05
N TYR A 116 -12.99 25.07 -38.13
CA TYR A 116 -13.61 26.15 -38.90
C TYR A 116 -14.80 26.73 -38.12
N THR A 117 -14.89 28.07 -38.07
CA THR A 117 -16.05 28.80 -37.55
C THR A 117 -16.43 29.87 -38.56
N ALA A 118 -17.69 29.84 -39.02
CA ALA A 118 -18.19 30.79 -40.00
C ALA A 118 -18.01 32.24 -39.51
N GLY A 119 -17.55 33.12 -40.41
CA GLY A 119 -17.32 34.55 -40.12
C GLY A 119 -15.99 34.89 -39.46
N LYS A 120 -15.13 33.91 -39.14
CA LYS A 120 -13.75 34.17 -38.69
C LYS A 120 -12.82 34.40 -39.89
N THR A 121 -12.00 35.44 -39.82
CA THR A 121 -11.08 35.85 -40.91
C THR A 121 -9.61 35.58 -40.60
N THR A 122 -9.29 35.10 -39.41
CA THR A 122 -7.94 34.71 -38.97
C THR A 122 -8.02 33.42 -38.16
N PRO A 123 -6.92 32.65 -38.04
CA PRO A 123 -6.86 31.53 -37.12
C PRO A 123 -7.24 31.95 -35.69
N PRO A 124 -8.01 31.13 -34.94
CA PRO A 124 -8.33 31.42 -33.56
C PRO A 124 -7.09 31.31 -32.66
N ALA A 125 -7.12 31.98 -31.50
CA ALA A 125 -6.14 31.75 -30.45
C ALA A 125 -6.31 30.35 -29.83
N VAL A 126 -5.24 29.81 -29.25
CA VAL A 126 -5.26 28.52 -28.55
C VAL A 126 -6.18 28.61 -27.33
N LYS A 127 -7.20 27.75 -27.28
CA LYS A 127 -8.19 27.66 -26.21
C LYS A 127 -8.48 26.20 -25.89
N VAL A 128 -8.20 25.78 -24.66
CA VAL A 128 -8.46 24.41 -24.18
C VAL A 128 -9.63 24.39 -23.19
N LYS A 129 -10.41 23.31 -23.17
CA LYS A 129 -11.50 23.14 -22.21
C LYS A 129 -10.96 22.68 -20.85
N ALA A 130 -11.60 23.17 -19.78
CA ALA A 130 -11.28 22.76 -18.41
C ALA A 130 -11.71 21.32 -18.10
N ASN A 131 -12.82 20.85 -18.68
CA ASN A 131 -13.23 19.46 -18.57
C ASN A 131 -13.02 18.76 -19.92
N GLN A 132 -12.10 17.81 -19.97
CA GLN A 132 -11.80 16.98 -21.13
C GLN A 132 -12.10 15.50 -20.83
N SER A 133 -12.89 15.19 -19.80
CA SER A 133 -13.18 13.82 -19.39
C SER A 133 -13.95 13.02 -20.44
N THR A 134 -14.54 13.68 -21.44
CA THR A 134 -15.20 13.05 -22.58
C THR A 134 -14.35 13.22 -23.83
N GLN A 135 -14.40 12.23 -24.74
CA GLN A 135 -13.66 12.29 -26.00
C GLN A 135 -14.00 13.56 -26.79
N LYS A 136 -15.28 13.92 -26.86
CA LYS A 136 -15.75 15.15 -27.52
C LYS A 136 -15.12 16.42 -26.97
N ASP A 137 -14.96 16.52 -25.65
CA ASP A 137 -14.40 17.73 -25.04
C ASP A 137 -12.87 17.80 -25.15
N PHE A 138 -12.22 16.65 -25.08
CA PHE A 138 -10.80 16.49 -25.36
C PHE A 138 -10.47 16.92 -26.80
N GLU A 139 -11.18 16.36 -27.78
CA GLU A 139 -11.03 16.68 -29.22
C GLU A 139 -11.39 18.12 -29.54
N GLY A 140 -12.45 18.65 -28.92
CA GLY A 140 -12.86 20.04 -29.08
C GLY A 140 -11.90 21.07 -28.47
N SER A 141 -10.81 20.64 -27.83
CA SER A 141 -9.74 21.51 -27.31
C SER A 141 -8.54 21.60 -28.25
N ASP A 142 -8.53 20.85 -29.35
CA ASP A 142 -7.41 20.84 -30.29
C ASP A 142 -7.54 21.95 -31.37
N LEU A 143 -6.40 22.44 -31.82
CA LEU A 143 -6.27 23.49 -32.83
C LEU A 143 -5.09 23.16 -33.73
N ILE A 144 -5.36 22.93 -35.02
CA ILE A 144 -4.34 22.67 -36.02
C ILE A 144 -4.30 23.79 -37.06
N VAL A 145 -3.11 24.17 -37.49
CA VAL A 145 -2.90 25.29 -38.43
C VAL A 145 -1.83 24.93 -39.46
N ALA A 146 -2.08 25.25 -40.72
CA ALA A 146 -1.08 25.41 -41.77
C ALA A 146 -0.91 26.91 -42.01
N ASP A 147 0.10 27.53 -41.40
CA ASP A 147 0.23 29.00 -41.34
C ASP A 147 1.11 29.53 -42.47
N GLY A 148 0.56 30.41 -43.31
CA GLY A 148 1.31 31.12 -44.35
C GLY A 148 2.17 30.25 -45.26
N GLN A 149 1.68 29.08 -45.67
CA GLN A 149 2.46 28.13 -46.46
C GLN A 149 2.43 28.47 -47.95
N THR A 150 3.59 28.35 -48.59
CA THR A 150 3.71 28.43 -50.05
C THR A 150 3.15 27.16 -50.67
N VAL A 151 2.20 27.30 -51.58
CA VAL A 151 1.55 26.22 -52.30
C VAL A 151 1.79 26.37 -53.80
N THR A 152 2.34 25.33 -54.43
CA THR A 152 2.80 25.36 -55.82
C THR A 152 1.77 24.79 -56.80
N TYR A 153 1.71 25.39 -57.99
CA TYR A 153 0.86 24.92 -59.07
C TYR A 153 1.19 23.46 -59.44
N GLY A 154 0.16 22.61 -59.48
CA GLY A 154 0.30 21.17 -59.74
C GLY A 154 0.64 20.30 -58.53
N SER A 155 1.00 20.89 -57.37
CA SER A 155 1.20 20.16 -56.11
C SER A 155 0.63 20.93 -54.90
N PRO A 156 -0.70 21.09 -54.82
CA PRO A 156 -1.34 21.90 -53.79
C PRO A 156 -1.36 21.21 -52.41
N THR A 157 -0.22 21.17 -51.71
CA THR A 157 -0.10 20.48 -50.41
C THR A 157 -0.06 21.47 -49.25
N LEU A 158 -0.84 21.21 -48.19
CA LEU A 158 -0.81 21.92 -46.91
C LEU A 158 -0.35 21.00 -45.80
N ARG A 159 0.55 21.48 -44.94
CA ARG A 159 1.04 20.74 -43.78
C ARG A 159 0.53 21.37 -42.50
N PHE A 160 -0.41 20.73 -41.83
CA PHE A 160 -0.97 21.18 -40.56
C PHE A 160 -0.07 20.80 -39.40
N THR A 161 -0.01 21.67 -38.39
CA THR A 161 0.64 21.41 -37.10
C THR A 161 -0.30 21.76 -35.95
N HIS A 162 -0.25 20.97 -34.88
CA HIS A 162 -0.95 21.27 -33.64
C HIS A 162 -0.40 22.55 -33.01
N ARG A 163 -1.30 23.40 -32.54
CA ARG A 163 -1.00 24.64 -31.80
C ARG A 163 -1.13 24.45 -30.30
N THR A 164 -1.61 23.29 -29.86
CA THR A 164 -1.68 22.84 -28.48
C THR A 164 -0.56 21.85 -28.17
N ALA A 165 -0.34 21.56 -26.90
CA ALA A 165 0.53 20.47 -26.45
C ALA A 165 -0.31 19.33 -25.87
N ARG A 166 0.18 18.11 -26.00
CA ARG A 166 -0.44 16.91 -25.44
C ARG A 166 0.31 16.45 -24.20
N VAL A 167 -0.41 16.26 -23.10
CA VAL A 167 0.13 15.70 -21.86
C VAL A 167 -0.52 14.35 -21.61
N THR A 168 0.28 13.33 -21.35
CA THR A 168 -0.13 11.98 -20.96
C THR A 168 0.42 11.67 -19.57
N ILE A 169 -0.45 11.18 -18.69
CA ILE A 169 -0.12 10.76 -17.33
C ILE A 169 -0.33 9.26 -17.25
N ILE A 170 0.67 8.53 -16.78
CA ILE A 170 0.59 7.10 -16.51
C ILE A 170 0.78 6.90 -15.01
N LEU A 171 -0.25 6.42 -14.32
CA LEU A 171 -0.17 6.14 -12.88
C LEU A 171 0.29 4.70 -12.63
N THR A 172 1.26 4.53 -11.72
CA THR A 172 1.75 3.21 -11.26
C THR A 172 1.60 3.06 -9.75
N ASP A 173 1.70 1.82 -9.26
CA ASP A 173 1.71 1.48 -7.82
C ASP A 173 0.50 1.99 -7.01
N TYR A 174 -0.64 2.10 -7.68
CA TYR A 174 -1.90 2.52 -7.09
C TYR A 174 -2.59 1.37 -6.35
N THR A 175 -3.05 1.64 -5.14
CA THR A 175 -3.69 0.65 -4.25
C THR A 175 -5.11 1.10 -3.90
N GLU A 176 -5.99 1.09 -4.91
CA GLU A 176 -7.45 1.26 -4.81
C GLU A 176 -7.97 2.60 -4.22
N GLY A 177 -9.20 2.99 -4.59
CA GLY A 177 -9.84 4.23 -4.14
C GLY A 177 -9.34 5.56 -4.75
N LEU A 178 -8.95 5.65 -6.03
CA LEU A 178 -8.70 6.91 -6.74
C LEU A 178 -10.06 7.48 -7.18
N ALA A 179 -10.36 8.69 -6.72
CA ALA A 179 -11.58 9.41 -7.07
C ALA A 179 -11.39 10.30 -8.30
N SER A 180 -10.24 10.96 -8.44
CA SER A 180 -9.97 11.84 -9.59
C SER A 180 -8.48 12.09 -9.83
N VAL A 181 -8.17 12.49 -11.07
CA VAL A 181 -6.86 13.02 -11.51
C VAL A 181 -7.11 14.39 -12.14
N GLN A 182 -6.26 15.36 -11.82
CA GLN A 182 -6.32 16.71 -12.41
C GLN A 182 -4.92 17.20 -12.79
N LEU A 183 -4.83 17.92 -13.90
CA LEU A 183 -3.71 18.79 -14.21
C LEU A 183 -3.98 20.17 -13.62
N THR A 184 -3.03 20.71 -12.88
CA THR A 184 -3.14 21.96 -12.13
C THR A 184 -1.88 22.81 -12.33
N GLY A 185 -1.91 24.06 -11.86
CA GLY A 185 -0.76 24.97 -11.99
C GLY A 185 -0.46 25.38 -13.42
N LEU A 186 -1.50 25.40 -14.28
CA LEU A 186 -1.45 25.77 -15.69
C LEU A 186 -1.62 27.29 -15.86
N SER A 187 -1.10 27.84 -16.95
CA SER A 187 -1.26 29.24 -17.34
C SER A 187 -2.70 29.58 -17.71
N THR A 188 -3.19 30.71 -17.20
CA THR A 188 -4.49 31.28 -17.59
C THR A 188 -4.38 32.26 -18.77
N GLU A 189 -3.23 32.32 -19.43
CA GLU A 189 -3.00 33.22 -20.56
C GLU A 189 -4.00 32.96 -21.68
N GLY A 190 -4.56 34.05 -22.22
CA GLY A 190 -5.62 33.98 -23.21
C GLY A 190 -6.81 33.17 -22.70
N ASP A 191 -7.28 33.42 -21.47
CA ASP A 191 -8.39 32.75 -20.75
C ASP A 191 -8.40 31.21 -20.86
N ASN A 192 -7.23 30.60 -20.88
CA ASN A 192 -7.12 29.15 -20.70
C ASN A 192 -7.36 28.78 -19.23
N PRO A 193 -7.80 27.54 -18.93
CA PRO A 193 -8.04 27.10 -17.57
C PRO A 193 -6.72 26.84 -16.82
N ASP A 194 -6.74 27.12 -15.51
CA ASP A 194 -5.67 26.79 -14.56
C ASP A 194 -5.72 25.32 -14.09
N ILE A 195 -6.88 24.67 -14.25
CA ILE A 195 -7.15 23.27 -13.90
C ILE A 195 -7.83 22.56 -15.07
N ILE A 196 -7.32 21.38 -15.42
CA ILE A 196 -7.90 20.51 -16.45
C ILE A 196 -8.20 19.12 -15.88
N THR A 197 -9.42 18.66 -16.09
CA THR A 197 -9.83 17.27 -15.88
C THR A 197 -9.52 16.48 -17.15
N PRO A 198 -8.57 15.52 -17.12
CA PRO A 198 -8.12 14.79 -18.30
C PRO A 198 -9.12 13.73 -18.75
N TYR A 199 -8.99 13.32 -20.02
CA TYR A 199 -9.64 12.16 -20.60
C TYR A 199 -9.01 10.87 -20.06
N ASP A 200 -9.83 9.99 -19.48
CA ASP A 200 -9.41 8.65 -19.06
C ASP A 200 -9.41 7.71 -20.28
N LYS A 201 -8.22 7.22 -20.66
CA LYS A 201 -8.07 6.26 -21.77
C LYS A 201 -8.21 4.81 -21.30
N GLY A 202 -8.37 4.57 -20.00
CA GLY A 202 -8.29 3.26 -19.37
C GLY A 202 -6.85 2.86 -19.03
N SER A 203 -6.69 1.75 -18.32
CA SER A 203 -5.36 1.19 -17.95
C SER A 203 -4.45 2.22 -17.27
N ASN A 204 -4.99 2.99 -16.31
CA ASN A 204 -4.28 4.03 -15.54
C ASN A 204 -3.65 5.16 -16.37
N THR A 205 -4.11 5.36 -17.61
CA THR A 205 -3.59 6.36 -18.53
C THR A 205 -4.59 7.49 -18.74
N TYR A 206 -4.16 8.71 -18.42
CA TYR A 206 -4.96 9.92 -18.55
C TYR A 206 -4.29 10.87 -19.54
N THR A 207 -5.07 11.59 -20.34
CA THR A 207 -4.51 12.54 -21.31
C THR A 207 -5.30 13.84 -21.36
N ALA A 208 -4.61 14.94 -21.60
CA ALA A 208 -5.20 16.26 -21.76
C ALA A 208 -4.44 17.08 -22.80
N ILE A 209 -5.17 17.96 -23.47
CA ILE A 209 -4.63 19.01 -24.31
C ILE A 209 -4.44 20.27 -23.46
N VAL A 210 -3.26 20.88 -23.55
CA VAL A 210 -2.89 22.08 -22.80
C VAL A 210 -2.38 23.18 -23.74
N ALA A 211 -2.52 24.44 -23.33
CA ALA A 211 -1.90 25.54 -24.03
C ALA A 211 -0.36 25.46 -23.89
N PRO A 212 0.42 25.74 -24.96
CA PRO A 212 1.87 25.84 -24.89
C PRO A 212 2.29 26.88 -23.84
N GLN A 213 3.25 26.54 -22.99
CA GLN A 213 3.66 27.38 -21.86
C GLN A 213 4.97 26.90 -21.24
N SER A 214 5.65 27.79 -20.53
CA SER A 214 6.75 27.46 -19.64
C SER A 214 6.24 27.16 -18.23
N VAL A 215 6.55 25.97 -17.71
CA VAL A 215 6.19 25.54 -16.35
C VAL A 215 7.44 25.52 -15.49
N ALA A 216 7.45 26.29 -14.41
CA ALA A 216 8.58 26.34 -13.48
C ALA A 216 8.76 25.02 -12.69
N ALA A 217 9.98 24.79 -12.21
CA ALA A 217 10.24 23.73 -11.24
C ALA A 217 9.49 24.01 -9.92
N GLY A 218 9.00 22.96 -9.26
CA GLY A 218 8.23 23.04 -8.02
C GLY A 218 6.74 23.34 -8.20
N THR A 219 6.28 23.68 -9.41
CA THR A 219 4.86 23.90 -9.71
C THR A 219 4.05 22.63 -9.45
N THR A 220 3.00 22.73 -8.65
CA THR A 220 1.99 21.67 -8.48
C THR A 220 1.36 21.38 -9.84
N PHE A 221 1.46 20.14 -10.29
CA PHE A 221 1.08 19.76 -11.63
C PHE A 221 0.02 18.67 -11.65
N ILE A 222 0.31 17.48 -11.11
CA ILE A 222 -0.67 16.38 -11.10
C ILE A 222 -1.22 16.25 -9.69
N VAL A 223 -2.55 16.33 -9.56
CA VAL A 223 -3.26 16.14 -8.30
C VAL A 223 -4.13 14.90 -8.42
N CYS A 224 -3.88 13.91 -7.56
CA CYS A 224 -4.67 12.70 -7.45
C CYS A 224 -5.43 12.71 -6.14
N THR A 225 -6.76 12.67 -6.20
CA THR A 225 -7.62 12.63 -5.00
C THR A 225 -8.16 11.21 -4.81
N PHE A 226 -8.09 10.70 -3.59
CA PHE A 226 -8.57 9.37 -3.23
C PHE A 226 -9.95 9.45 -2.56
N THR A 227 -10.73 8.35 -2.62
CA THR A 227 -12.08 8.22 -2.04
C THR A 227 -12.08 8.35 -0.52
N ASN A 228 -10.94 8.14 0.14
CA ASN A 228 -10.74 8.38 1.57
C ASN A 228 -10.40 9.84 1.91
N GLY A 229 -10.42 10.76 0.94
CA GLY A 229 -10.12 12.18 1.11
C GLY A 229 -8.63 12.54 1.07
N LYS A 230 -7.72 11.56 1.00
CA LYS A 230 -6.28 11.85 0.82
C LYS A 230 -6.02 12.44 -0.56
N THR A 231 -5.06 13.35 -0.64
CA THR A 231 -4.63 13.98 -1.90
C THR A 231 -3.13 13.78 -2.08
N PHE A 232 -2.74 13.28 -3.25
CA PHE A 232 -1.33 13.19 -3.67
C PHE A 232 -1.04 14.27 -4.70
N VAL A 233 0.05 15.01 -4.47
CA VAL A 233 0.46 16.11 -5.33
C VAL A 233 1.83 15.84 -5.90
N TYR A 234 1.90 15.74 -7.23
CA TYR A 234 3.15 15.75 -7.97
C TYR A 234 3.51 17.19 -8.34
N LYS A 235 4.74 17.59 -8.00
CA LYS A 235 5.33 18.87 -8.39
C LYS A 235 6.37 18.65 -9.49
N MET A 236 6.43 19.56 -10.44
CA MET A 236 7.41 19.54 -11.53
C MET A 236 8.83 19.50 -10.97
N LYS A 237 9.60 18.47 -11.31
CA LYS A 237 10.97 18.34 -10.81
C LYS A 237 11.90 19.40 -11.41
N ASN A 238 11.74 19.67 -12.70
CA ASN A 238 12.54 20.61 -13.47
C ASN A 238 11.60 21.57 -14.20
N ALA A 239 12.10 22.77 -14.50
CA ALA A 239 11.41 23.69 -15.40
C ALA A 239 11.28 23.03 -16.79
N THR A 240 10.12 23.19 -17.43
CA THR A 240 9.80 22.55 -18.71
C THR A 240 9.06 23.53 -19.60
N ASP A 241 9.45 23.61 -20.87
CA ASP A 241 8.74 24.39 -21.88
C ASP A 241 7.90 23.46 -22.75
N TRP A 242 6.57 23.54 -22.61
CA TRP A 242 5.65 22.81 -23.47
C TRP A 242 5.41 23.59 -24.75
N GLN A 243 5.80 22.98 -25.87
CA GLN A 243 5.75 23.57 -27.20
C GLN A 243 4.48 23.16 -27.94
N ALA A 244 4.06 24.00 -28.89
CA ALA A 244 3.01 23.63 -29.84
C ALA A 244 3.37 22.34 -30.59
N GLY A 245 2.44 21.39 -30.62
CA GLY A 245 2.62 20.05 -31.17
C GLY A 245 3.53 19.12 -30.38
N GLY A 246 3.99 19.55 -29.20
CA GLY A 246 4.77 18.70 -28.31
C GLY A 246 3.90 17.66 -27.60
N GLU A 247 4.46 16.47 -27.39
CA GLU A 247 3.84 15.39 -26.63
C GLU A 247 4.71 15.04 -25.42
N TYR A 248 4.09 15.03 -24.24
CA TYR A 248 4.79 14.88 -22.97
C TYR A 248 4.15 13.77 -22.14
N THR A 249 4.94 12.75 -21.79
CA THR A 249 4.48 11.62 -20.98
C THR A 249 5.11 11.65 -19.60
N TYR A 250 4.28 11.61 -18.56
CA TYR A 250 4.67 11.59 -17.15
C TYR A 250 4.22 10.28 -16.51
N THR A 251 5.19 9.45 -16.11
CA THR A 251 4.91 8.25 -15.30
C THR A 251 5.04 8.58 -13.83
N VAL A 252 3.96 8.47 -13.07
CA VAL A 252 3.89 8.84 -11.64
C VAL A 252 3.55 7.61 -10.81
N SER A 253 4.48 7.23 -9.93
CA SER A 253 4.24 6.19 -8.92
C SER A 253 3.50 6.77 -7.73
N LEU A 254 2.38 6.15 -7.37
CA LEU A 254 1.57 6.46 -6.19
C LEU A 254 1.95 5.61 -4.98
N ALA A 255 3.09 4.91 -5.00
CA ALA A 255 3.55 4.08 -3.90
C ALA A 255 3.63 4.86 -2.56
N ALA A 256 4.02 6.14 -2.60
CA ALA A 256 4.06 7.01 -1.43
C ALA A 256 2.67 7.44 -0.92
N ALA A 257 1.63 7.30 -1.73
CA ALA A 257 0.25 7.58 -1.33
C ALA A 257 -0.43 6.36 -0.66
N LYS A 258 0.21 5.18 -0.71
CA LYS A 258 -0.33 3.97 -0.10
C LYS A 258 -0.52 4.17 1.39
N ASP A 259 -1.74 3.96 1.86
CA ASP A 259 -1.99 3.89 3.29
C ASP A 259 -1.35 2.62 3.86
N LEU A 260 -0.29 2.80 4.63
CA LEU A 260 0.41 1.68 5.26
C LEU A 260 -0.29 1.22 6.54
N GLY A 261 -1.33 1.93 7.00
CA GLY A 261 -1.99 1.71 8.29
C GLY A 261 -1.19 2.22 9.48
N TYR A 262 -0.17 3.04 9.24
CA TYR A 262 0.58 3.74 10.27
C TYR A 262 1.11 5.08 9.74
N THR A 263 1.37 6.01 10.66
CA THR A 263 2.09 7.27 10.39
C THR A 263 3.47 7.23 11.03
N ILE A 264 4.41 7.99 10.47
CA ILE A 264 5.73 8.22 11.07
C ILE A 264 5.71 9.64 11.62
N GLU A 265 5.91 9.77 12.92
CA GLU A 265 5.90 11.03 13.63
C GLU A 265 7.21 11.80 13.39
N SER A 266 7.21 13.09 13.73
CA SER A 266 8.40 13.97 13.55
C SER A 266 9.63 13.52 14.33
N ASP A 267 9.45 12.74 15.42
CA ASP A 267 10.52 12.16 16.22
C ASP A 267 10.99 10.79 15.71
N GLY A 268 10.40 10.30 14.61
CA GLY A 268 10.71 9.01 14.00
C GLY A 268 9.97 7.81 14.62
N SER A 269 9.07 8.03 15.58
CA SER A 269 8.18 6.98 16.10
C SER A 269 7.04 6.65 15.12
N TYR A 270 6.40 5.51 15.32
CA TYR A 270 5.35 4.98 14.45
C TYR A 270 4.02 4.92 15.20
N THR A 271 2.99 5.57 14.66
CA THR A 271 1.62 5.48 15.20
C THR A 271 0.81 4.54 14.32
N VAL A 272 0.36 3.41 14.87
CA VAL A 272 -0.42 2.41 14.15
C VAL A 272 -1.91 2.73 14.26
N THR A 273 -2.56 2.80 13.10
CA THR A 273 -3.96 3.22 12.95
C THR A 273 -4.85 2.13 12.34
N SER A 274 -4.30 0.94 12.04
CA SER A 274 -5.10 -0.20 11.56
C SER A 274 -4.41 -1.55 11.75
N ALA A 275 -5.18 -2.63 11.61
CA ALA A 275 -4.66 -4.00 11.62
C ALA A 275 -3.59 -4.25 10.55
N ASP A 276 -3.82 -3.75 9.33
CA ASP A 276 -2.83 -3.84 8.24
C ASP A 276 -1.58 -3.02 8.58
N GLY A 277 -1.75 -1.90 9.28
CA GLY A 277 -0.69 -1.13 9.92
C GLY A 277 0.20 -1.95 10.82
N LEU A 278 -0.40 -2.61 11.81
CA LEU A 278 0.32 -3.46 12.75
C LEU A 278 1.07 -4.61 12.03
N MET A 279 0.43 -5.22 11.03
CA MET A 279 1.06 -6.27 10.20
C MET A 279 2.24 -5.72 9.37
N ASN A 280 2.14 -4.50 8.85
CA ASN A 280 3.22 -3.86 8.11
C ASN A 280 4.38 -3.45 9.03
N ILE A 281 4.09 -3.03 10.26
CA ILE A 281 5.10 -2.82 11.30
C ILE A 281 5.83 -4.14 11.63
N ALA A 282 5.10 -5.25 11.78
CA ALA A 282 5.72 -6.55 12.00
C ALA A 282 6.69 -6.92 10.87
N LYS A 283 6.31 -6.68 9.61
CA LYS A 283 7.21 -6.86 8.46
C LYS A 283 8.42 -5.95 8.51
N LEU A 284 8.26 -4.69 8.91
CA LEU A 284 9.33 -3.71 9.00
C LEU A 284 10.37 -4.11 10.06
N VAL A 285 9.90 -4.49 11.26
CA VAL A 285 10.76 -5.01 12.34
C VAL A 285 11.47 -6.27 11.88
N ASN A 286 10.74 -7.21 11.28
CA ASN A 286 11.32 -8.46 10.79
C ASN A 286 12.25 -8.28 9.58
N GLY A 287 12.20 -7.13 8.92
CA GLY A 287 13.17 -6.69 7.90
C GLY A 287 14.43 -6.04 8.46
N GLY A 288 14.58 -5.93 9.79
CA GLY A 288 15.78 -5.44 10.47
C GLY A 288 15.63 -4.09 11.18
N LYS A 289 14.46 -3.44 11.11
CA LYS A 289 14.20 -2.20 11.89
C LYS A 289 13.72 -2.52 13.30
N THR A 290 14.58 -3.13 14.12
CA THR A 290 14.17 -3.72 15.40
C THR A 290 13.98 -2.73 16.53
N ASP A 291 14.49 -1.50 16.40
CA ASP A 291 14.61 -0.48 17.44
C ASP A 291 13.57 0.66 17.32
N ILE A 292 12.61 0.54 16.42
CA ILE A 292 11.56 1.56 16.22
C ILE A 292 10.60 1.59 17.41
N ASN A 293 10.13 2.79 17.78
CA ASN A 293 9.08 2.97 18.78
C ASN A 293 7.71 2.99 18.11
N ILE A 294 6.76 2.27 18.70
CA ILE A 294 5.43 2.03 18.14
C ILE A 294 4.38 2.37 19.20
N THR A 295 3.36 3.13 18.83
CA THR A 295 2.18 3.42 19.65
C THR A 295 0.92 3.04 18.87
N LEU A 296 -0.08 2.46 19.53
CA LEU A 296 -1.41 2.29 18.94
C LEU A 296 -2.27 3.55 19.19
N ASP A 297 -3.01 3.98 18.18
CA ASP A 297 -4.00 5.08 18.27
C ASP A 297 -5.45 4.58 18.14
N THR A 298 -5.62 3.28 17.95
CA THR A 298 -6.93 2.65 17.84
C THR A 298 -6.88 1.20 18.30
N ASP A 299 -8.04 0.66 18.63
CA ASP A 299 -8.23 -0.78 18.80
C ASP A 299 -7.94 -1.50 17.48
N ILE A 300 -7.30 -2.66 17.59
CA ILE A 300 -6.85 -3.48 16.46
C ILE A 300 -7.58 -4.82 16.46
N ASP A 301 -8.31 -5.12 15.39
CA ASP A 301 -8.93 -6.42 15.17
C ASP A 301 -8.10 -7.26 14.19
N LEU A 302 -7.50 -8.36 14.70
CA LEU A 302 -6.72 -9.32 13.92
C LEU A 302 -7.54 -10.57 13.53
N THR A 303 -8.85 -10.58 13.74
CA THR A 303 -9.72 -11.71 13.40
C THR A 303 -9.60 -12.07 11.92
N GLY A 304 -9.26 -13.33 11.64
CA GLY A 304 -9.09 -13.84 10.26
C GLY A 304 -7.83 -13.34 9.54
N LYS A 305 -6.93 -12.61 10.21
CA LYS A 305 -5.67 -12.13 9.62
C LYS A 305 -4.54 -13.14 9.86
N ASN A 306 -3.70 -13.34 8.84
CA ASN A 306 -2.47 -14.14 8.99
C ASN A 306 -1.43 -13.34 9.76
N TRP A 307 -1.04 -13.81 10.94
CA TRP A 307 -0.08 -13.13 11.80
C TRP A 307 1.33 -13.72 11.70
N THR A 308 2.33 -12.84 11.63
CA THR A 308 3.74 -13.18 11.86
C THR A 308 4.20 -12.39 13.09
N PRO A 309 4.73 -13.05 14.13
CA PRO A 309 5.15 -12.35 15.34
C PRO A 309 6.17 -11.24 15.09
N ILE A 310 6.12 -10.19 15.90
CA ILE A 310 7.13 -9.12 15.90
C ILE A 310 8.39 -9.65 16.58
N GLY A 311 9.51 -9.66 15.85
CA GLY A 311 10.77 -10.26 16.31
C GLY A 311 10.69 -11.79 16.31
N THR A 312 11.21 -12.43 15.27
CA THR A 312 10.94 -13.85 14.97
C THR A 312 12.03 -14.82 15.44
N SER A 313 13.15 -14.33 15.98
CA SER A 313 14.27 -15.19 16.38
C SER A 313 15.15 -14.56 17.46
N PHE A 314 16.16 -15.30 17.90
CA PHE A 314 17.19 -14.74 18.78
C PHE A 314 18.11 -13.72 18.09
N SER A 315 18.25 -13.75 16.76
CA SER A 315 19.03 -12.77 16.00
C SER A 315 18.19 -11.58 15.53
N ASN A 316 16.87 -11.70 15.55
CA ASN A 316 15.90 -10.68 15.17
C ASN A 316 14.95 -10.44 16.35
N LYS A 317 15.48 -9.85 17.43
CA LYS A 317 14.71 -9.50 18.63
C LYS A 317 14.20 -8.08 18.49
N TYR A 318 12.98 -7.82 18.94
CA TYR A 318 12.48 -6.44 19.05
C TYR A 318 13.19 -5.70 20.20
N THR A 319 13.73 -4.52 19.92
CA THR A 319 14.52 -3.71 20.85
C THR A 319 13.99 -2.30 21.05
N GLY A 320 12.90 -1.92 20.36
CA GLY A 320 12.21 -0.65 20.56
C GLY A 320 11.18 -0.67 21.68
N THR A 321 10.37 0.39 21.77
CA THR A 321 9.24 0.49 22.71
C THR A 321 7.92 0.30 21.98
N PHE A 322 7.12 -0.68 22.36
CA PHE A 322 5.74 -0.85 21.90
C PHE A 322 4.80 -0.42 23.04
N ASP A 323 4.02 0.63 22.81
CA ASP A 323 3.00 1.12 23.73
C ASP A 323 1.61 0.86 23.14
N GLY A 324 0.81 0.01 23.80
CA GLY A 324 -0.56 -0.25 23.36
C GLY A 324 -1.50 0.95 23.51
N GLY A 325 -1.08 2.05 24.16
CA GLY A 325 -1.83 3.31 24.19
C GLY A 325 -3.17 3.26 24.93
N GLY A 326 -3.47 2.16 25.63
CA GLY A 326 -4.79 1.91 26.21
C GLY A 326 -5.79 1.29 25.21
N HIS A 327 -5.32 0.84 24.05
CA HIS A 327 -6.11 0.14 23.04
C HIS A 327 -6.04 -1.37 23.16
N THR A 328 -7.09 -2.02 22.66
CA THR A 328 -7.20 -3.49 22.64
C THR A 328 -6.71 -4.05 21.31
N ILE A 329 -6.00 -5.18 21.36
CA ILE A 329 -5.72 -6.04 20.21
C ILE A 329 -6.56 -7.32 20.35
N LYS A 330 -7.50 -7.52 19.44
CA LYS A 330 -8.47 -8.62 19.50
C LYS A 330 -8.22 -9.69 18.45
N GLY A 331 -8.53 -10.93 18.79
CA GLY A 331 -8.77 -12.00 17.81
C GLY A 331 -7.50 -12.59 17.20
N LEU A 332 -6.34 -12.38 17.83
CA LEU A 332 -5.07 -12.95 17.38
C LEU A 332 -5.17 -14.49 17.38
N THR A 333 -5.17 -15.08 16.19
CA THR A 333 -5.23 -16.54 15.99
C THR A 333 -3.97 -17.02 15.30
N VAL A 334 -3.24 -17.93 15.94
CA VAL A 334 -1.99 -18.50 15.41
C VAL A 334 -1.96 -20.00 15.66
N THR A 335 -1.74 -20.78 14.60
CA THR A 335 -1.39 -22.21 14.70
C THR A 335 -0.12 -22.45 13.89
N THR A 336 0.99 -22.79 14.55
CA THR A 336 2.31 -22.84 13.89
C THR A 336 3.25 -23.91 14.48
N ASN A 337 4.32 -24.20 13.75
CA ASN A 337 5.48 -24.97 14.20
C ASN A 337 6.71 -24.08 14.47
N ASP A 338 6.51 -22.77 14.53
CA ASP A 338 7.56 -21.80 14.86
C ASP A 338 8.02 -21.93 16.31
N GLN A 339 9.27 -21.54 16.54
CA GLN A 339 9.88 -21.61 17.86
C GLN A 339 9.36 -20.55 18.82
N PHE A 340 9.03 -19.35 18.34
CA PHE A 340 8.65 -18.20 19.16
C PHE A 340 7.29 -17.67 18.73
N VAL A 341 6.30 -17.76 19.61
CA VAL A 341 4.90 -17.51 19.24
C VAL A 341 4.23 -16.57 20.24
N GLY A 342 3.58 -15.53 19.71
CA GLY A 342 2.83 -14.50 20.43
C GLY A 342 2.55 -13.30 19.53
N LEU A 343 2.07 -12.19 20.11
CA LEU A 343 2.13 -10.89 19.42
C LEU A 343 3.59 -10.59 19.04
N PHE A 344 4.50 -10.76 20.00
CA PHE A 344 5.94 -10.79 19.80
C PHE A 344 6.46 -12.23 19.81
N GLY A 345 7.41 -12.53 18.93
CA GLY A 345 8.15 -13.79 19.05
C GLY A 345 9.20 -13.65 20.13
N SER A 346 10.04 -12.62 20.01
CA SER A 346 11.25 -12.43 20.81
C SER A 346 11.51 -10.96 21.09
N ILE A 347 11.57 -10.60 22.38
CA ILE A 347 11.89 -9.25 22.85
C ILE A 347 13.33 -9.24 23.39
N GLY A 348 14.14 -8.28 22.95
CA GLY A 348 15.54 -8.12 23.36
C GLY A 348 15.70 -7.28 24.64
N TYR A 349 16.91 -7.20 25.17
CA TYR A 349 17.22 -6.52 26.44
C TYR A 349 16.74 -5.05 26.50
N ALA A 350 16.85 -4.30 25.40
CA ALA A 350 16.38 -2.93 25.32
C ALA A 350 14.87 -2.81 25.01
N GLY A 351 14.25 -3.92 24.59
CA GLY A 351 12.86 -3.94 24.17
C GLY A 351 11.92 -3.72 25.35
N THR A 352 10.91 -2.88 25.14
CA THR A 352 9.83 -2.63 26.11
C THR A 352 8.49 -2.83 25.42
N VAL A 353 7.63 -3.65 26.00
CA VAL A 353 6.23 -3.83 25.56
C VAL A 353 5.33 -3.48 26.72
N LYS A 354 4.51 -2.45 26.56
CA LYS A 354 3.65 -1.95 27.65
C LYS A 354 2.25 -1.58 27.21
N ASN A 355 1.32 -1.59 28.17
CA ASN A 355 -0.07 -1.17 27.98
C ASN A 355 -0.82 -1.96 26.89
N VAL A 356 -0.50 -3.24 26.72
CA VAL A 356 -1.10 -4.09 25.68
C VAL A 356 -2.24 -4.92 26.26
N MET A 357 -3.46 -4.71 25.77
CA MET A 357 -4.63 -5.50 26.14
C MET A 357 -4.96 -6.49 25.01
N MET A 358 -4.62 -7.76 25.21
CA MET A 358 -4.91 -8.83 24.25
C MET A 358 -6.24 -9.51 24.60
N GLU A 359 -7.20 -9.46 23.69
CA GLU A 359 -8.52 -10.09 23.86
C GLU A 359 -8.74 -11.25 22.87
N ASP A 360 -9.37 -12.31 23.36
CA ASP A 360 -9.77 -13.48 22.57
C ASP A 360 -8.62 -14.12 21.77
N VAL A 361 -7.42 -14.21 22.36
CA VAL A 361 -6.27 -14.84 21.69
C VAL A 361 -6.48 -16.34 21.54
N GLN A 362 -6.05 -16.92 20.41
CA GLN A 362 -6.07 -18.36 20.15
C GLN A 362 -4.71 -18.78 19.59
N ILE A 363 -3.77 -19.09 20.48
CA ILE A 363 -2.39 -19.43 20.11
C ILE A 363 -2.14 -20.92 20.30
N THR A 364 -1.61 -21.59 19.28
CA THR A 364 -1.17 -22.99 19.32
C THR A 364 0.20 -23.15 18.67
N SER A 365 1.21 -23.50 19.47
CA SER A 365 2.55 -23.88 19.01
C SER A 365 2.77 -25.39 19.12
N ASN A 366 2.98 -26.04 17.98
CA ASN A 366 3.25 -27.48 17.90
C ASN A 366 4.75 -27.82 17.94
N ARG A 367 5.61 -26.80 18.14
CA ARG A 367 7.06 -26.98 18.14
C ARG A 367 7.51 -27.70 19.41
N SER A 368 8.22 -28.82 19.24
CA SER A 368 8.72 -29.68 20.33
C SER A 368 9.60 -28.97 21.36
N SER A 369 10.18 -27.82 21.01
CA SER A 369 10.94 -26.91 21.87
C SER A 369 10.48 -25.45 21.69
N GLY A 370 9.17 -25.23 21.58
CA GLY A 370 8.58 -23.92 21.37
C GLY A 370 8.37 -23.10 22.65
N PHE A 371 8.31 -21.80 22.44
CA PHE A 371 7.98 -20.75 23.39
C PHE A 371 6.68 -20.10 22.94
N ALA A 372 5.66 -20.13 23.80
CA ALA A 372 4.35 -19.58 23.50
C ALA A 372 3.85 -18.69 24.64
N GLY A 373 3.44 -17.46 24.29
CA GLY A 373 2.74 -16.55 25.18
C GLY A 373 1.85 -15.59 24.40
N GLY A 374 0.83 -15.04 25.05
CA GLY A 374 -0.08 -14.09 24.40
C GLY A 374 0.63 -12.82 23.94
N VAL A 375 1.43 -12.22 24.82
CA VAL A 375 2.24 -11.03 24.50
C VAL A 375 3.53 -11.45 23.82
N ALA A 376 4.28 -12.41 24.38
CA ALA A 376 5.57 -12.81 23.83
C ALA A 376 5.85 -14.30 23.96
N GLY A 377 6.47 -14.91 22.95
CA GLY A 377 7.06 -16.24 23.10
C GLY A 377 8.23 -16.20 24.08
N TYR A 378 9.23 -15.37 23.78
CA TYR A 378 10.45 -15.20 24.54
C TYR A 378 10.70 -13.72 24.84
N SER A 379 11.28 -13.42 26.01
CA SER A 379 11.72 -12.08 26.35
C SER A 379 13.02 -12.05 27.16
N ASP A 380 13.88 -11.10 26.82
CA ASP A 380 14.95 -10.56 27.66
C ASP A 380 14.64 -9.15 28.16
N GLY A 381 13.58 -8.51 27.64
CA GLY A 381 13.22 -7.12 27.89
C GLY A 381 12.12 -6.95 28.94
N THR A 382 11.48 -5.78 28.91
CA THR A 382 10.44 -5.38 29.86
C THR A 382 9.05 -5.61 29.26
N ILE A 383 8.19 -6.29 30.02
CA ILE A 383 6.76 -6.42 29.75
C ILE A 383 6.00 -5.78 30.91
N GLU A 384 5.28 -4.70 30.66
CA GLU A 384 4.61 -3.92 31.71
C GLU A 384 3.13 -3.66 31.39
N ASN A 385 2.24 -3.83 32.37
CA ASN A 385 0.82 -3.49 32.20
C ASN A 385 0.17 -4.16 30.98
N CYS A 386 0.42 -5.46 30.80
CA CYS A 386 -0.19 -6.23 29.71
C CYS A 386 -1.19 -7.26 30.24
N SER A 387 -2.33 -7.42 29.56
CA SER A 387 -3.35 -8.41 29.90
C SER A 387 -3.65 -9.34 28.73
N VAL A 388 -3.92 -10.62 29.02
CA VAL A 388 -4.26 -11.61 27.99
C VAL A 388 -5.50 -12.41 28.39
N SER A 389 -6.48 -12.50 27.49
CA SER A 389 -7.62 -13.42 27.57
C SER A 389 -7.67 -14.37 26.35
N GLY A 390 -8.37 -15.51 26.48
CA GLY A 390 -8.47 -16.52 25.41
C GLY A 390 -7.75 -17.83 25.75
N SER A 391 -6.96 -18.37 24.82
CA SER A 391 -6.22 -19.62 24.98
C SER A 391 -4.79 -19.55 24.42
N VAL A 392 -3.84 -20.12 25.16
CA VAL A 392 -2.44 -20.27 24.75
C VAL A 392 -2.01 -21.72 24.96
N SER A 393 -1.69 -22.41 23.88
CA SER A 393 -1.24 -23.79 23.86
C SER A 393 0.17 -23.89 23.27
N GLY A 394 1.05 -24.67 23.90
CA GLY A 394 2.41 -24.91 23.42
C GLY A 394 3.00 -26.20 23.98
N THR A 395 4.27 -26.49 23.68
CA THR A 395 4.92 -27.73 24.17
C THR A 395 5.78 -27.49 25.42
N VAL A 396 6.83 -26.66 25.33
CA VAL A 396 7.85 -26.58 26.40
C VAL A 396 7.66 -25.39 27.32
N TYR A 397 7.72 -24.16 26.79
CA TYR A 397 7.61 -22.95 27.59
C TYR A 397 6.30 -22.26 27.25
N VAL A 398 5.31 -22.35 28.14
CA VAL A 398 3.96 -21.84 27.87
C VAL A 398 3.49 -20.98 29.03
N GLY A 399 3.25 -19.71 28.75
CA GLY A 399 2.64 -18.77 29.69
C GLY A 399 1.46 -18.04 29.07
N GLY A 400 0.52 -17.56 29.87
CA GLY A 400 -0.56 -16.72 29.34
C GLY A 400 -0.05 -15.40 28.78
N VAL A 401 0.91 -14.77 29.48
CA VAL A 401 1.53 -13.51 29.03
C VAL A 401 2.80 -13.80 28.23
N VAL A 402 3.72 -14.59 28.79
CA VAL A 402 5.03 -14.87 28.17
C VAL A 402 5.45 -16.33 28.31
N GLY A 403 5.97 -16.94 27.24
CA GLY A 403 6.49 -18.30 27.30
C GLY A 403 7.69 -18.42 28.23
N ALA A 404 8.76 -17.67 27.96
CA ALA A 404 9.93 -17.58 28.83
C ALA A 404 10.46 -16.14 28.98
N GLN A 405 10.84 -15.77 30.20
CA GLN A 405 11.48 -14.50 30.55
C GLN A 405 12.81 -14.76 31.25
N TRP A 406 13.94 -14.37 30.67
CA TRP A 406 15.25 -14.75 31.21
C TRP A 406 16.05 -13.61 31.84
N ASN A 407 15.73 -12.34 31.60
CA ASN A 407 16.54 -11.24 32.15
C ASN A 407 15.74 -10.04 32.63
N GLY A 408 14.88 -9.50 31.78
CA GLY A 408 14.09 -8.30 32.09
C GLY A 408 12.97 -8.54 33.09
N SER A 409 11.97 -7.66 33.08
CA SER A 409 10.92 -7.66 34.09
C SER A 409 9.55 -7.95 33.50
N ILE A 410 8.69 -8.59 34.30
CA ILE A 410 7.26 -8.67 34.05
C ILE A 410 6.59 -7.96 35.22
N THR A 411 5.94 -6.83 34.94
CA THR A 411 5.39 -5.97 35.99
C THR A 411 3.97 -5.57 35.67
N GLY A 412 3.04 -5.79 36.60
CA GLY A 412 1.65 -5.35 36.42
C GLY A 412 0.88 -6.13 35.36
N CYS A 413 1.32 -7.34 35.01
CA CYS A 413 0.70 -8.12 33.94
C CYS A 413 -0.33 -9.12 34.48
N SER A 414 -1.32 -9.44 33.65
CA SER A 414 -2.36 -10.40 34.02
C SER A 414 -2.74 -11.36 32.89
N SER A 415 -3.29 -12.51 33.27
CA SER A 415 -3.83 -13.47 32.32
C SER A 415 -5.09 -14.14 32.84
N SER A 416 -6.16 -14.07 32.06
CA SER A 416 -7.36 -14.91 32.22
C SER A 416 -7.40 -16.04 31.20
N ALA A 417 -6.38 -16.15 30.34
CA ALA A 417 -6.30 -17.17 29.31
C ALA A 417 -6.17 -18.58 29.90
N THR A 418 -6.78 -19.55 29.22
CA THR A 418 -6.50 -20.97 29.49
C THR A 418 -5.15 -21.32 28.89
N VAL A 419 -4.21 -21.78 29.72
CA VAL A 419 -2.84 -22.09 29.32
C VAL A 419 -2.64 -23.59 29.30
N LYS A 420 -2.12 -24.13 28.20
CA LYS A 420 -1.93 -25.57 28.00
C LYS A 420 -0.52 -25.90 27.52
N GLY A 421 0.17 -26.84 28.17
CA GLY A 421 1.47 -27.33 27.70
C GLY A 421 1.98 -28.58 28.39
N THR A 422 3.25 -28.95 28.15
CA THR A 422 3.81 -30.25 28.58
C THR A 422 4.91 -30.14 29.64
N VAL A 423 5.77 -29.11 29.59
CA VAL A 423 7.00 -29.05 30.42
C VAL A 423 6.94 -27.96 31.48
N TYR A 424 7.01 -26.69 31.06
CA TYR A 424 6.97 -25.52 31.93
C TYR A 424 5.75 -24.69 31.58
N VAL A 425 4.72 -24.79 32.42
CA VAL A 425 3.40 -24.21 32.13
C VAL A 425 2.96 -23.33 33.30
N GLY A 426 2.68 -22.06 33.02
CA GLY A 426 2.20 -21.12 34.04
C GLY A 426 1.13 -20.17 33.54
N GLY A 427 0.28 -19.69 34.45
CA GLY A 427 -0.80 -18.76 34.08
C GLY A 427 -0.31 -17.43 33.51
N VAL A 428 0.80 -16.89 34.03
CA VAL A 428 1.48 -15.69 33.50
C VAL A 428 2.71 -16.06 32.69
N ALA A 429 3.62 -16.85 33.26
CA ALA A 429 4.88 -17.20 32.62
C ALA A 429 5.14 -18.71 32.63
N GLY A 430 5.61 -19.28 31.52
CA GLY A 430 6.06 -20.68 31.51
C GLY A 430 7.33 -20.85 32.33
N GLN A 431 8.34 -20.01 32.06
CA GLN A 431 9.59 -19.98 32.79
C GLN A 431 10.06 -18.55 33.08
N THR A 432 10.58 -18.33 34.28
CA THR A 432 11.47 -17.20 34.60
C THR A 432 12.88 -17.71 34.91
N ASN A 433 13.92 -17.03 34.44
CA ASN A 433 15.32 -17.46 34.65
C ASN A 433 16.28 -16.27 34.81
N SER A 434 17.56 -16.54 35.05
CA SER A 434 18.67 -15.57 35.20
C SER A 434 18.31 -14.34 36.05
N SER A 435 18.24 -13.13 35.46
CA SER A 435 17.93 -11.91 36.22
C SER A 435 16.44 -11.53 36.22
N ALA A 436 15.58 -12.39 35.65
CA ALA A 436 14.17 -12.09 35.49
C ALA A 436 13.48 -11.80 36.83
N THR A 437 12.57 -10.83 36.82
CA THR A 437 11.73 -10.49 37.97
C THR A 437 10.25 -10.51 37.58
N LEU A 438 9.40 -10.92 38.52
CA LEU A 438 7.95 -10.94 38.36
C LEU A 438 7.30 -10.21 39.53
N THR A 439 6.67 -9.06 39.25
CA THR A 439 6.12 -8.18 40.29
C THR A 439 4.70 -7.77 39.96
N ALA A 440 3.80 -7.76 40.96
CA ALA A 440 2.43 -7.29 40.80
C ALA A 440 1.68 -7.99 39.64
N CYS A 441 1.82 -9.31 39.50
CA CYS A 441 1.21 -10.06 38.40
C CYS A 441 0.17 -11.06 38.89
N TYR A 442 -0.82 -11.38 38.07
CA TYR A 442 -1.82 -12.37 38.46
C TYR A 442 -2.40 -13.21 37.33
N ALA A 443 -2.84 -14.42 37.66
CA ALA A 443 -3.51 -15.32 36.74
C ALA A 443 -4.84 -15.81 37.29
N THR A 444 -5.89 -15.75 36.48
CA THR A 444 -7.23 -16.27 36.80
C THR A 444 -7.66 -17.43 35.91
N GLY A 445 -7.06 -17.57 34.74
CA GLY A 445 -7.33 -18.65 33.79
C GLY A 445 -6.73 -20.00 34.22
N ASN A 446 -7.30 -21.09 33.73
CA ASN A 446 -6.87 -22.44 34.08
C ASN A 446 -5.53 -22.81 33.42
N VAL A 447 -4.74 -23.62 34.11
CA VAL A 447 -3.49 -24.18 33.62
C VAL A 447 -3.65 -25.69 33.46
N ILE A 448 -3.35 -26.21 32.27
CA ILE A 448 -3.51 -27.62 31.91
C ILE A 448 -2.16 -28.18 31.48
N ILE A 449 -1.64 -29.14 32.24
CA ILE A 449 -0.38 -29.81 31.96
C ILE A 449 -0.66 -31.19 31.36
N GLU A 450 -0.27 -31.38 30.10
CA GLU A 450 -0.32 -32.68 29.43
C GLU A 450 1.01 -33.40 29.61
N ILE A 451 1.05 -34.32 30.58
CA ILE A 451 2.27 -35.02 30.96
C ILE A 451 2.64 -36.04 29.87
N ALA A 452 3.86 -35.89 29.34
CA ALA A 452 4.48 -36.87 28.45
C ALA A 452 5.52 -37.72 29.21
N PRO A 453 5.61 -39.04 28.96
CA PRO A 453 6.66 -39.87 29.55
C PRO A 453 8.05 -39.38 29.14
N LYS A 454 9.00 -39.33 30.09
CA LYS A 454 10.43 -38.95 29.92
C LYS A 454 10.77 -37.44 29.98
N LYS A 455 10.12 -36.62 30.80
CA LYS A 455 10.59 -35.24 31.13
C LYS A 455 10.35 -34.87 32.59
N ASN A 456 11.16 -33.95 33.12
CA ASN A 456 10.83 -33.19 34.32
C ASN A 456 9.79 -32.14 33.95
N ILE A 457 8.78 -31.98 34.79
CA ILE A 457 7.58 -31.18 34.50
C ILE A 457 7.30 -30.26 35.68
N SER A 458 7.01 -29.00 35.35
CA SER A 458 6.78 -27.93 36.30
C SER A 458 5.54 -27.13 35.89
N GLY A 459 4.49 -27.21 36.71
CA GLY A 459 3.22 -26.55 36.48
C GLY A 459 2.83 -25.65 37.66
N GLY A 460 2.57 -24.37 37.42
CA GLY A 460 2.14 -23.45 38.46
C GLY A 460 0.98 -22.58 38.01
N GLY A 461 0.11 -22.18 38.95
CA GLY A 461 -0.99 -21.27 38.64
C GLY A 461 -0.52 -19.91 38.10
N LEU A 462 0.68 -19.46 38.49
CA LEU A 462 1.30 -18.21 38.03
C LEU A 462 2.53 -18.47 37.15
N VAL A 463 3.50 -19.26 37.63
CA VAL A 463 4.74 -19.57 36.90
C VAL A 463 4.99 -21.07 36.89
N GLY A 464 5.36 -21.63 35.74
CA GLY A 464 5.76 -23.04 35.64
C GLY A 464 7.05 -23.32 36.42
N MET A 465 8.18 -22.79 35.95
CA MET A 465 9.48 -22.90 36.63
C MET A 465 10.10 -21.52 36.87
N ASN A 466 10.49 -21.24 38.11
CA ASN A 466 11.08 -19.97 38.52
C ASN A 466 12.54 -20.13 38.99
N GLY A 467 13.46 -19.78 38.10
CA GLY A 467 14.90 -19.63 38.37
C GLY A 467 15.39 -18.18 38.30
N GLY A 468 14.49 -17.20 38.34
CA GLY A 468 14.84 -15.76 38.30
C GLY A 468 15.29 -15.20 39.65
N LYS A 469 15.23 -13.86 39.79
CA LYS A 469 15.64 -13.13 41.01
C LYS A 469 14.53 -12.94 42.04
N GLY A 470 13.29 -13.27 41.72
CA GLY A 470 12.22 -13.30 42.70
C GLY A 470 10.83 -13.06 42.12
N VAL A 471 9.83 -13.45 42.91
CA VAL A 471 8.41 -13.22 42.63
C VAL A 471 7.81 -12.43 43.78
N ARG A 472 7.16 -11.31 43.48
CA ARG A 472 6.68 -10.38 44.50
C ARG A 472 5.26 -9.91 44.25
N ALA A 473 4.44 -9.98 45.29
CA ALA A 473 3.10 -9.43 45.29
C ALA A 473 2.27 -9.96 44.10
N CYS A 474 2.23 -11.28 43.94
CA CYS A 474 1.53 -11.93 42.83
C CYS A 474 0.48 -12.92 43.34
N TYR A 475 -0.54 -13.22 42.53
CA TYR A 475 -1.50 -14.26 42.90
C TYR A 475 -2.01 -15.11 41.74
N ALA A 476 -2.52 -16.29 42.05
CA ALA A 476 -3.18 -17.18 41.09
C ALA A 476 -4.49 -17.77 41.63
N THR A 477 -5.54 -17.76 40.81
CA THR A 477 -6.83 -18.37 41.16
C THR A 477 -7.28 -19.45 40.19
N GLY A 478 -6.67 -19.56 39.02
CA GLY A 478 -6.99 -20.62 38.07
C GLY A 478 -6.74 -22.03 38.62
N ASN A 479 -7.49 -23.01 38.13
CA ASN A 479 -7.23 -24.40 38.45
C ASN A 479 -6.00 -24.88 37.67
N VAL A 480 -5.12 -25.59 38.35
CA VAL A 480 -3.95 -26.26 37.77
C VAL A 480 -4.26 -27.75 37.72
N THR A 481 -4.43 -28.28 36.51
CA THR A 481 -4.77 -29.69 36.29
C THR A 481 -3.70 -30.37 35.45
N SER A 482 -3.57 -31.68 35.63
CA SER A 482 -2.62 -32.49 34.86
C SER A 482 -3.26 -33.78 34.38
N THR A 483 -2.96 -34.17 33.15
CA THR A 483 -3.34 -35.46 32.57
C THR A 483 -2.10 -36.26 32.22
N GLY A 484 -2.17 -37.59 32.27
CA GLY A 484 -1.05 -38.48 31.93
C GLY A 484 -0.15 -38.85 33.11
N SER A 485 0.99 -39.48 32.81
CA SER A 485 1.98 -39.95 33.80
C SER A 485 3.41 -39.76 33.28
N SER A 486 4.34 -39.39 34.17
CA SER A 486 5.77 -39.23 33.85
C SER A 486 6.60 -40.19 34.67
N THR A 487 7.75 -40.58 34.10
CA THR A 487 8.84 -41.25 34.81
C THR A 487 9.89 -40.27 35.35
N GLY A 488 9.75 -38.98 35.05
CA GLY A 488 10.58 -37.90 35.61
C GLY A 488 9.91 -37.19 36.80
N ASN A 489 10.56 -36.14 37.32
CA ASN A 489 10.01 -35.36 38.43
C ASN A 489 8.83 -34.51 37.96
N VAL A 490 7.71 -34.54 38.69
CA VAL A 490 6.49 -33.77 38.37
C VAL A 490 6.15 -32.88 39.56
N HIS A 491 6.25 -31.56 39.36
CA HIS A 491 6.05 -30.54 40.38
C HIS A 491 4.91 -29.61 39.95
N ILE A 492 3.73 -29.79 40.56
CA ILE A 492 2.50 -29.09 40.18
C ILE A 492 1.86 -28.48 41.42
N PHE A 493 1.80 -27.15 41.48
CA PHE A 493 1.31 -26.42 42.65
C PHE A 493 0.44 -25.22 42.27
N GLY A 494 -0.21 -24.63 43.28
CA GLY A 494 -1.20 -23.57 43.09
C GLY A 494 -0.64 -22.23 42.58
N LEU A 495 0.66 -21.96 42.78
CA LEU A 495 1.31 -20.71 42.37
C LEU A 495 2.51 -20.95 41.47
N LEU A 496 3.53 -21.66 41.95
CA LEU A 496 4.80 -21.91 41.26
C LEU A 496 5.02 -23.41 41.18
N GLY A 497 5.39 -23.96 40.03
CA GLY A 497 5.84 -25.36 39.95
C GLY A 497 7.16 -25.54 40.70
N ASP A 498 8.26 -25.28 40.02
CA ASP A 498 9.60 -25.22 40.60
C ASP A 498 9.95 -23.80 40.98
N ASN A 499 10.64 -23.64 42.11
CA ASN A 499 11.11 -22.34 42.58
C ASN A 499 12.51 -22.44 43.20
N TYR A 500 13.42 -21.59 42.74
CA TYR A 500 14.82 -21.56 43.19
C TYR A 500 15.24 -20.19 43.73
N THR A 501 14.26 -19.35 44.09
CA THR A 501 14.50 -17.94 44.48
C THR A 501 13.44 -17.46 45.48
N THR A 502 13.55 -16.22 45.94
CA THR A 502 12.66 -15.66 46.97
C THR A 502 11.26 -15.37 46.43
N VAL A 503 10.26 -15.73 47.22
CA VAL A 503 8.85 -15.40 47.01
C VAL A 503 8.38 -14.47 48.12
N THR A 504 7.76 -13.34 47.77
CA THR A 504 7.35 -12.33 48.76
C THR A 504 5.91 -11.92 48.56
N ALA A 505 5.07 -12.16 49.57
CA ALA A 505 3.65 -11.79 49.57
C ALA A 505 2.90 -12.34 48.34
N CYS A 506 3.02 -13.65 48.06
CA CYS A 506 2.35 -14.26 46.92
C CYS A 506 1.32 -15.31 47.35
N TYR A 507 0.21 -15.40 46.61
CA TYR A 507 -1.01 -16.05 47.07
C TYR A 507 -1.67 -16.95 46.03
N TRP A 508 -2.32 -18.02 46.45
CA TRP A 508 -3.10 -18.88 45.55
C TRP A 508 -4.40 -19.39 46.19
N LYS A 509 -5.41 -19.77 45.38
CA LYS A 509 -6.74 -20.20 45.91
C LYS A 509 -7.13 -21.66 45.67
N ASN A 510 -7.30 -22.07 44.41
CA ASN A 510 -8.15 -23.23 44.08
C ASN A 510 -7.46 -24.61 44.05
N ASN A 511 -6.15 -24.71 44.28
CA ASN A 511 -5.38 -25.92 43.97
C ASN A 511 -5.03 -26.81 45.18
N GLN A 512 -4.56 -28.02 44.91
CA GLN A 512 -3.89 -28.88 45.88
C GLN A 512 -2.45 -29.08 45.44
N GLU A 513 -1.54 -29.14 46.39
CA GLU A 513 -0.10 -29.25 46.13
C GLU A 513 0.27 -30.69 45.78
N ARG A 514 0.99 -30.91 44.68
CA ARG A 514 1.46 -32.24 44.22
C ARG A 514 2.92 -32.16 43.75
N GLY A 515 3.86 -32.75 44.49
CA GLY A 515 5.29 -32.79 44.11
C GLY A 515 6.23 -32.91 45.31
N TYR A 516 7.55 -32.90 45.09
CA TYR A 516 8.55 -32.92 46.16
C TYR A 516 8.70 -31.53 46.81
N ASN A 517 8.86 -31.51 48.12
CA ASN A 517 8.84 -30.32 48.98
C ASN A 517 9.97 -29.33 48.69
N THR A 518 9.71 -28.30 47.88
CA THR A 518 10.28 -26.94 48.01
C THR A 518 9.41 -25.92 47.28
N ALA A 519 8.28 -25.51 47.85
CA ALA A 519 7.78 -24.15 47.68
C ALA A 519 7.13 -23.58 48.98
N PRO A 520 7.86 -23.50 50.11
CA PRO A 520 7.30 -23.08 51.41
C PRO A 520 7.07 -21.56 51.59
N GLU A 521 7.07 -20.73 50.54
CA GLU A 521 7.05 -19.24 50.68
C GLU A 521 5.80 -18.55 50.09
N SER A 522 4.82 -19.31 49.57
CA SER A 522 3.54 -18.74 49.09
C SER A 522 2.37 -19.20 49.95
N THR A 523 1.31 -18.37 50.05
CA THR A 523 0.23 -18.57 51.02
C THR A 523 -1.10 -18.89 50.33
N LYS A 524 -1.74 -19.99 50.72
CA LYS A 524 -3.11 -20.30 50.27
C LYS A 524 -4.11 -19.31 50.88
N VAL A 525 -4.99 -18.76 50.05
CA VAL A 525 -6.17 -18.00 50.48
C VAL A 525 -7.31 -18.99 50.70
N ASP A 526 -7.52 -19.39 51.95
CA ASP A 526 -8.53 -20.36 52.37
C ASP A 526 -9.85 -19.71 52.84
N GLY A 527 -9.86 -18.39 53.01
CA GLY A 527 -11.01 -17.63 53.51
C GLY A 527 -11.27 -17.75 55.00
N THR A 528 -10.49 -18.54 55.73
CA THR A 528 -10.60 -18.74 57.19
C THR A 528 -9.46 -18.07 57.93
N TYR A 529 -8.21 -18.42 57.60
CA TYR A 529 -7.00 -17.87 58.22
C TYR A 529 -6.36 -16.80 57.34
N VAL A 530 -6.50 -16.94 56.02
CA VAL A 530 -5.94 -16.00 55.05
C VAL A 530 -7.07 -15.57 54.12
N THR A 531 -7.45 -14.30 54.21
CA THR A 531 -8.44 -13.67 53.33
C THR A 531 -7.77 -12.86 52.22
N TRP A 532 -8.54 -12.51 51.18
CA TRP A 532 -8.04 -11.59 50.15
C TRP A 532 -7.68 -10.21 50.69
N GLN A 533 -8.35 -9.74 51.75
CA GLN A 533 -7.98 -8.47 52.37
C GLN A 533 -6.58 -8.56 53.00
N ASN A 534 -6.30 -9.63 53.76
CA ASN A 534 -4.96 -9.86 54.31
C ASN A 534 -3.89 -9.94 53.20
N ALA A 535 -4.21 -10.62 52.10
CA ALA A 535 -3.33 -10.73 50.95
C ALA A 535 -3.05 -9.37 50.30
N VAL A 536 -4.09 -8.57 50.05
CA VAL A 536 -3.96 -7.22 49.47
C VAL A 536 -3.07 -6.32 50.32
N ASP A 537 -3.26 -6.32 51.64
CA ASP A 537 -2.46 -5.50 52.55
C ASP A 537 -0.97 -5.89 52.53
N ALA A 538 -0.68 -7.19 52.53
CA ALA A 538 0.69 -7.71 52.45
C ALA A 538 1.33 -7.46 51.08
N MET A 539 0.60 -7.66 49.99
CA MET A 539 1.06 -7.36 48.63
C MET A 539 1.38 -5.86 48.48
N ASN A 540 0.48 -4.98 48.92
CA ASN A 540 0.69 -3.53 48.85
C ASN A 540 1.88 -3.08 49.70
N ARG A 541 2.08 -3.66 50.89
CA ARG A 541 3.28 -3.41 51.71
C ARG A 541 4.56 -3.84 51.01
N ALA A 542 4.56 -5.03 50.40
CA ALA A 542 5.71 -5.54 49.66
C ALA A 542 6.05 -4.66 48.43
N LEU A 543 5.04 -4.14 47.75
CA LEU A 543 5.20 -3.20 46.63
C LEU A 543 5.73 -1.84 47.11
N GLN A 544 5.19 -1.32 48.21
CA GLN A 544 5.64 -0.06 48.80
C GLN A 544 7.10 -0.12 49.26
N ASN A 545 7.53 -1.24 49.86
CA ASN A 545 8.90 -1.43 50.33
C ASN A 545 9.96 -1.34 49.22
N VAL A 546 9.55 -1.48 47.95
CA VAL A 546 10.44 -1.38 46.79
C VAL A 546 10.14 -0.18 45.91
N GLY A 547 9.36 0.78 46.41
CA GLY A 547 9.03 2.01 45.70
C GLY A 547 8.14 1.81 44.47
N SER A 548 7.46 0.67 44.35
CA SER A 548 6.53 0.45 43.23
C SER A 548 5.33 1.38 43.34
N GLU A 549 4.81 1.83 42.20
CA GLU A 549 3.57 2.62 42.10
C GLU A 549 2.33 1.72 42.09
N TRP A 550 2.47 0.46 41.70
CA TRP A 550 1.38 -0.50 41.58
C TRP A 550 0.67 -0.79 42.91
N ARG A 551 -0.66 -0.80 42.91
CA ARG A 551 -1.46 -1.09 44.10
C ARG A 551 -2.61 -2.03 43.78
N TYR A 552 -2.83 -2.99 44.67
CA TYR A 552 -4.02 -3.82 44.69
C TYR A 552 -5.18 -3.15 45.42
N GLU A 553 -6.38 -3.33 44.88
CA GLU A 553 -7.65 -2.97 45.51
C GLU A 553 -8.58 -4.17 45.57
N LEU A 554 -9.33 -4.31 46.67
CA LEU A 554 -10.38 -5.31 46.80
C LEU A 554 -11.76 -4.64 46.74
N LYS A 555 -12.27 -4.42 45.52
CA LYS A 555 -13.64 -3.90 45.28
C LYS A 555 -14.69 -4.99 45.02
N GLY A 556 -14.25 -6.23 44.85
CA GLY A 556 -15.10 -7.37 44.52
C GLY A 556 -14.55 -8.67 45.09
N ALA A 557 -14.86 -9.79 44.44
CA ALA A 557 -14.48 -11.12 44.92
C ALA A 557 -12.96 -11.40 44.84
N LEU A 558 -12.24 -10.69 43.98
CA LEU A 558 -10.81 -10.83 43.76
C LEU A 558 -10.11 -9.46 43.79
N PRO A 559 -8.82 -9.41 44.16
CA PRO A 559 -8.01 -8.21 44.02
C PRO A 559 -7.95 -7.74 42.57
N THR A 560 -7.89 -6.43 42.37
CA THR A 560 -7.66 -5.79 41.08
C THR A 560 -6.43 -4.92 41.20
N LEU A 561 -5.61 -4.87 40.15
CA LEU A 561 -4.38 -4.12 40.15
C LEU A 561 -4.57 -2.79 39.40
N ARG A 562 -4.05 -1.71 39.97
CA ARG A 562 -4.00 -0.38 39.34
C ARG A 562 -2.62 0.23 39.47
N LYS A 563 -2.26 1.07 38.50
CA LYS A 563 -1.17 2.04 38.61
C LYS A 563 -1.85 3.42 38.84
N PRO A 564 -1.66 4.06 40.01
CA PRO A 564 -2.31 5.32 40.38
C PRO A 564 -2.03 6.48 39.43
#